data_AF-A0A972H4A2-F1
#
_entry.id   AF-A0A972H4A2-F1
#
_cell.length_a   1.000
_cell.length_b   1.000
_cell.length_c   1.000
_cell.angle_alpha   90.00
_cell.angle_beta   90.00
_cell.angle_gamma   90.00
#
_symmetry.space_group_name_H-M   'P 1'
#
loop_
_entity.id
_entity.type
_entity.pdbx_description
1 polymer ?
#
loop_
_entity_poly.entity_id
_entity_poly.type
_entity_poly.pdbx_seq_one_letter_code
_entity_poly.pdbx_strand_id
1 'polypeptide(L)'
;MRGTPFLWLLTLLFTQTLAAEVLCPPDRIDEQARVSRVVDGDTVWLTDRRKLRLIAMDTPEMGRKGRAAEPLAIRAKDYLHQLLAAQKYRISLRYDLELKDRYKRTLVHSYLSDGNSITALLLSQGLASLLIVPPNTWNFECYQRVEQRARKQRKGIWALPAFQPRSVHTLTPEDGGLRIVQGRVRSVVKSRKNIWLNIGDDFGVRIPLNKQQYFTRYDLLSFKGKRLEVRGWLVQRKGRWQMTISHPVALTVLH
;
A
#
# COMPACT_ATOMS: atom_id res chain seq x y z
N MET A 1 3.96 -0.10 -77.81
CA MET A 1 3.16 0.43 -76.67
C MET A 1 3.43 -0.46 -75.46
N ARG A 2 4.08 0.09 -74.42
CA ARG A 2 4.50 -0.64 -73.21
C ARG A 2 3.45 -0.44 -72.12
N GLY A 3 2.88 -1.52 -71.58
CA GLY A 3 2.00 -1.49 -70.40
C GLY A 3 2.71 -2.12 -69.21
N THR A 4 3.07 -1.31 -68.21
CA THR A 4 3.62 -1.77 -66.92
C THR A 4 2.49 -2.26 -66.01
N PRO A 5 2.56 -3.46 -65.42
CA PRO A 5 1.57 -3.90 -64.44
C PRO A 5 1.84 -3.22 -63.08
N PHE A 6 0.82 -2.56 -62.55
CA PHE A 6 0.84 -1.89 -61.25
C PHE A 6 0.62 -2.95 -60.16
N LEU A 7 1.66 -3.30 -59.41
CA LEU A 7 1.53 -4.13 -58.20
C LEU A 7 0.84 -3.31 -57.10
N TRP A 8 -0.38 -3.67 -56.74
CA TRP A 8 -1.03 -3.18 -55.53
C TRP A 8 -0.46 -3.91 -54.32
N LEU A 9 0.48 -3.28 -53.60
CA LEU A 9 0.86 -3.73 -52.25
C LEU A 9 -0.28 -3.40 -51.29
N LEU A 10 -1.04 -4.43 -50.89
CA LEU A 10 -2.06 -4.33 -49.85
C LEU A 10 -1.36 -4.25 -48.48
N THR A 11 -1.18 -3.05 -47.93
CA THR A 11 -0.67 -2.86 -46.57
C THR A 11 -1.77 -3.19 -45.56
N LEU A 12 -1.73 -4.42 -45.02
CA LEU A 12 -2.52 -4.83 -43.86
C LEU A 12 -2.09 -4.03 -42.62
N LEU A 13 -2.84 -2.98 -42.29
CA LEU A 13 -2.74 -2.27 -41.02
C LEU A 13 -3.26 -3.19 -39.90
N PHE A 14 -2.35 -3.93 -39.26
CA PHE A 14 -2.64 -4.65 -38.02
C PHE A 14 -2.87 -3.63 -36.89
N THR A 15 -4.12 -3.32 -36.59
CA THR A 15 -4.48 -2.58 -35.37
C THR A 15 -4.26 -3.50 -34.17
N GLN A 16 -3.13 -3.37 -33.50
CA GLN A 16 -2.90 -4.06 -32.22
C GLN A 16 -3.82 -3.45 -31.17
N THR A 17 -4.90 -4.15 -30.83
CA THR A 17 -5.70 -3.86 -29.65
C THR A 17 -4.84 -4.15 -28.41
N LEU A 18 -4.34 -3.09 -27.77
CA LEU A 18 -3.62 -3.21 -26.50
C LEU A 18 -4.61 -3.70 -25.44
N ALA A 19 -4.59 -5.01 -25.14
CA ALA A 19 -5.34 -5.53 -24.01
C ALA A 19 -4.81 -4.86 -22.72
N ALA A 20 -5.70 -4.29 -21.91
CA ALA A 20 -5.31 -3.70 -20.64
C ALA A 20 -4.72 -4.81 -19.73
N GLU A 21 -3.48 -4.64 -19.28
CA GLU A 21 -2.82 -5.60 -18.40
C GLU A 21 -3.57 -5.74 -17.07
N VAL A 22 -3.81 -6.98 -16.64
CA VAL A 22 -4.41 -7.28 -15.34
C VAL A 22 -3.46 -6.87 -14.22
N LEU A 23 -3.93 -5.99 -13.33
CA LEU A 23 -3.11 -5.37 -12.31
C LEU A 23 -2.99 -6.25 -11.05
N CYS A 24 -1.79 -6.78 -10.82
CA CYS A 24 -1.46 -7.65 -9.68
C CYS A 24 -2.42 -8.85 -9.52
N PRO A 25 -2.50 -9.74 -10.52
CA PRO A 25 -3.46 -10.84 -10.56
C PRO A 25 -3.30 -11.82 -9.38
N PRO A 26 -4.35 -12.58 -9.04
CA PRO A 26 -4.29 -13.64 -8.04
C PRO A 26 -3.51 -14.86 -8.56
N ASP A 27 -2.84 -15.58 -7.65
CA ASP A 27 -2.34 -16.93 -7.91
C ASP A 27 -3.46 -17.97 -7.84
N ARG A 28 -4.49 -17.70 -7.05
CA ARG A 28 -5.73 -18.46 -6.92
C ARG A 28 -6.85 -17.59 -6.35
N ILE A 29 -8.09 -18.04 -6.52
CA ILE A 29 -9.25 -17.53 -5.81
C ILE A 29 -9.74 -18.61 -4.86
N ASP A 30 -9.81 -18.29 -3.57
CA ASP A 30 -10.26 -19.23 -2.53
C ASP A 30 -11.79 -19.17 -2.35
N GLU A 31 -12.40 -18.00 -2.60
CA GLU A 31 -13.84 -17.81 -2.41
C GLU A 31 -14.39 -16.72 -3.34
N GLN A 32 -15.65 -16.87 -3.75
CA GLN A 32 -16.44 -15.77 -4.31
C GLN A 32 -17.55 -15.37 -3.33
N ALA A 33 -17.72 -14.07 -3.12
CA ALA A 33 -18.69 -13.53 -2.19
C ALA A 33 -19.50 -12.38 -2.80
N ARG A 34 -20.54 -11.95 -2.07
CA ARG A 34 -21.35 -10.78 -2.40
C ARG A 34 -21.25 -9.72 -1.31
N VAL A 35 -20.87 -8.50 -1.71
CA VAL A 35 -20.82 -7.33 -0.85
C VAL A 35 -22.23 -6.79 -0.63
N SER A 36 -22.58 -6.55 0.64
CA SER A 36 -23.82 -5.89 1.05
C SER A 36 -23.62 -4.39 1.30
N ARG A 37 -22.42 -3.99 1.73
CA ARG A 37 -22.11 -2.59 2.05
C ARG A 37 -20.62 -2.28 1.90
N VAL A 38 -20.31 -1.13 1.31
CA VAL A 38 -18.98 -0.52 1.38
C VAL A 38 -18.94 0.44 2.55
N VAL A 39 -18.07 0.17 3.53
CA VAL A 39 -18.01 0.94 4.79
C VAL A 39 -17.12 2.16 4.61
N ASP A 40 -15.89 1.93 4.15
CA ASP A 40 -14.82 2.89 3.88
C ASP A 40 -13.96 2.37 2.71
N GLY A 41 -12.77 2.94 2.47
CA GLY A 41 -11.93 2.62 1.32
C GLY A 41 -11.26 1.23 1.36
N ASP A 42 -11.30 0.52 2.48
CA ASP A 42 -10.67 -0.81 2.62
C ASP A 42 -11.50 -1.80 3.44
N THR A 43 -12.73 -1.45 3.83
CA THR A 43 -13.63 -2.30 4.60
C THR A 43 -14.97 -2.46 3.89
N VAL A 44 -15.38 -3.71 3.69
CA VAL A 44 -16.69 -4.08 3.15
C VAL A 44 -17.39 -5.08 4.04
N TRP A 45 -18.72 -5.10 4.02
CA TRP A 45 -19.53 -6.15 4.64
C TRP A 45 -20.11 -7.05 3.56
N LEU A 46 -20.17 -8.34 3.84
CA LEU A 46 -20.78 -9.34 2.98
C LEU A 46 -22.25 -9.55 3.33
N THR A 47 -23.01 -10.18 2.44
CA THR A 47 -24.41 -10.57 2.69
C THR A 47 -24.55 -11.60 3.81
N ASP A 48 -23.52 -12.41 4.07
CA ASP A 48 -23.45 -13.35 5.18
C ASP A 48 -22.99 -12.72 6.52
N ARG A 49 -22.97 -11.38 6.58
CA ARG A 49 -22.58 -10.56 7.74
C ARG A 49 -21.10 -10.59 8.10
N ARG A 50 -20.24 -11.29 7.37
CA ARG A 50 -18.79 -11.16 7.56
C ARG A 50 -18.34 -9.74 7.22
N LYS A 51 -17.40 -9.23 8.00
CA LYS A 51 -16.71 -7.96 7.75
C LYS A 51 -15.36 -8.28 7.13
N LEU A 52 -15.08 -7.77 5.95
CA LEU A 52 -13.80 -7.95 5.29
C LEU A 52 -12.94 -6.69 5.48
N ARG A 53 -11.65 -6.88 5.79
CA ARG A 53 -10.61 -5.87 5.63
C ARG A 53 -9.79 -6.27 4.41
N LEU A 54 -9.79 -5.40 3.41
CA LEU A 54 -8.95 -5.53 2.23
C LEU A 54 -7.51 -5.20 2.64
N ILE A 55 -6.63 -6.20 2.60
CA ILE A 55 -5.25 -6.06 3.11
C ILE A 55 -4.27 -5.63 2.02
N ALA A 56 -3.02 -5.40 2.45
CA ALA A 56 -1.95 -4.77 1.68
C ALA A 56 -2.21 -3.29 1.32
N MET A 57 -3.16 -2.64 1.99
CA MET A 57 -3.36 -1.20 1.92
C MET A 57 -3.95 -0.63 3.20
N ASP A 58 -3.83 0.69 3.32
CA ASP A 58 -4.50 1.52 4.30
C ASP A 58 -5.06 2.75 3.58
N THR A 59 -6.35 2.99 3.74
CA THR A 59 -7.05 4.14 3.13
C THR A 59 -7.21 5.27 4.14
N PRO A 60 -7.31 6.54 3.69
CA PRO A 60 -7.61 7.64 4.60
C PRO A 60 -8.90 7.37 5.38
N GLU A 61 -8.86 7.64 6.68
CA GLU A 61 -9.90 7.22 7.61
C GLU A 61 -11.19 8.03 7.41
N MET A 62 -12.31 7.31 7.42
CA MET A 62 -13.63 7.94 7.49
C MET A 62 -13.80 8.56 8.88
N GLY A 63 -14.22 9.82 8.92
CA GLY A 63 -14.43 10.55 10.17
C GLY A 63 -15.38 9.82 11.12
N ARG A 64 -15.06 9.81 12.42
CA ARG A 64 -15.88 9.17 13.47
C ARG A 64 -16.02 10.08 14.68
N LYS A 65 -17.15 9.94 15.40
CA LYS A 65 -17.42 10.65 16.66
C LYS A 65 -17.22 12.17 16.55
N GLY A 66 -17.80 12.78 15.52
CA GLY A 66 -17.72 14.22 15.26
C GLY A 66 -16.44 14.71 14.59
N ARG A 67 -15.46 13.83 14.30
CA ARG A 67 -14.29 14.18 13.49
C ARG A 67 -14.63 14.15 12.00
N ALA A 68 -14.09 15.11 11.26
CA ALA A 68 -14.14 15.11 9.80
C ALA A 68 -13.39 13.90 9.22
N ALA A 69 -13.77 13.51 8.01
CA ALA A 69 -13.04 12.50 7.26
C ALA A 69 -11.66 13.02 6.84
N GLU A 70 -10.66 12.14 6.79
CA GLU A 70 -9.35 12.51 6.27
C GLU A 70 -9.45 12.87 4.77
N PRO A 71 -8.55 13.74 4.27
CA PRO A 71 -8.54 14.07 2.86
C PRO A 71 -8.50 12.81 1.98
N LEU A 72 -9.38 12.77 0.97
CA LEU A 72 -9.58 11.66 0.03
C LEU A 72 -10.22 10.38 0.60
N ALA A 73 -10.62 10.33 1.87
CA ALA A 73 -11.31 9.17 2.46
C ALA A 73 -12.63 8.84 1.71
N ILE A 74 -13.46 9.87 1.47
CA ILE A 74 -14.72 9.73 0.71
C ILE A 74 -14.44 9.23 -0.70
N ARG A 75 -13.44 9.82 -1.38
CA ARG A 75 -13.05 9.41 -2.74
C ARG A 75 -12.56 7.96 -2.81
N ALA A 76 -11.80 7.50 -1.81
CA ALA A 76 -11.36 6.11 -1.73
C ALA A 76 -12.54 5.15 -1.59
N LYS A 77 -13.49 5.47 -0.70
CA LYS A 77 -14.73 4.71 -0.52
C LYS A 77 -15.57 4.69 -1.80
N ASP A 78 -15.78 5.84 -2.44
CA ASP A 78 -16.60 5.94 -3.64
C ASP A 78 -15.98 5.19 -4.81
N TYR A 79 -14.65 5.22 -4.95
CA TYR A 79 -13.95 4.45 -5.96
C TYR A 79 -14.11 2.93 -5.72
N LEU A 80 -13.93 2.45 -4.48
CA LEU A 80 -14.20 1.06 -4.14
C LEU A 80 -15.66 0.67 -4.43
N HIS A 81 -16.60 1.54 -4.10
CA HIS A 81 -18.02 1.35 -4.41
C HIS A 81 -18.27 1.24 -5.91
N GLN A 82 -17.70 2.12 -6.73
CA GLN A 82 -17.83 2.07 -8.19
C GLN A 82 -17.27 0.78 -8.78
N LEU A 83 -16.08 0.35 -8.34
CA LEU A 83 -15.47 -0.91 -8.76
C LEU A 83 -16.41 -2.09 -8.46
N LEU A 84 -16.95 -2.16 -7.24
CA LEU A 84 -17.85 -3.24 -6.83
C LEU A 84 -19.21 -3.18 -7.52
N ALA A 85 -19.78 -1.98 -7.71
CA ALA A 85 -21.04 -1.79 -8.42
C ALA A 85 -20.96 -2.28 -9.87
N ALA A 86 -19.84 -2.02 -10.56
CA ALA A 86 -19.56 -2.54 -11.90
C ALA A 86 -19.52 -4.08 -11.93
N GLN A 87 -19.17 -4.72 -10.81
CA GLN A 87 -19.19 -6.19 -10.63
C GLN A 87 -20.52 -6.72 -10.08
N LYS A 88 -21.59 -5.91 -10.05
CA LYS A 88 -22.86 -6.25 -9.39
C LYS A 88 -22.64 -6.72 -7.94
N TYR A 89 -21.69 -6.09 -7.25
CA TYR A 89 -21.23 -6.39 -5.90
C TYR A 89 -20.69 -7.81 -5.68
N ARG A 90 -20.28 -8.51 -6.74
CA ARG A 90 -19.50 -9.75 -6.62
C ARG A 90 -18.04 -9.40 -6.38
N ILE A 91 -17.39 -10.17 -5.51
CA ILE A 91 -15.98 -10.00 -5.17
C ILE A 91 -15.32 -11.38 -5.05
N SER A 92 -14.13 -11.51 -5.61
CA SER A 92 -13.31 -12.72 -5.47
C SER A 92 -12.27 -12.50 -4.38
N LEU A 93 -12.12 -13.47 -3.49
CA LEU A 93 -11.31 -13.39 -2.28
C LEU A 93 -10.15 -14.38 -2.35
N ARG A 94 -8.99 -13.91 -1.90
CA ARG A 94 -7.80 -14.74 -1.67
C ARG A 94 -7.30 -14.49 -0.25
N TYR A 95 -7.26 -15.55 0.53
CA TYR A 95 -6.75 -15.53 1.90
C TYR A 95 -5.22 -15.60 1.93
N ASP A 96 -4.66 -15.07 3.00
CA ASP A 96 -3.26 -15.23 3.35
C ASP A 96 -3.17 -15.96 4.70
N LEU A 97 -1.96 -16.09 5.26
CA LEU A 97 -1.68 -16.93 6.44
C LEU A 97 -2.54 -16.62 7.68
N GLU A 98 -2.78 -15.34 7.97
CA GLU A 98 -3.62 -14.89 9.07
C GLU A 98 -5.00 -14.45 8.54
N LEU A 99 -6.05 -15.16 8.97
CA LEU A 99 -7.40 -14.97 8.43
C LEU A 99 -8.18 -13.83 9.08
N LYS A 100 -7.84 -13.43 10.32
CA LYS A 100 -8.61 -12.44 11.07
C LYS A 100 -7.71 -11.46 11.81
N ASP A 101 -8.18 -10.22 11.90
CA ASP A 101 -7.55 -9.24 12.79
C ASP A 101 -8.17 -9.26 14.21
N ARG A 102 -7.59 -8.47 15.11
CA ARG A 102 -8.08 -8.26 16.49
C ARG A 102 -9.51 -7.71 16.57
N TYR A 103 -10.05 -7.15 15.49
CA TYR A 103 -11.43 -6.66 15.41
C TYR A 103 -12.38 -7.71 14.81
N LYS A 104 -11.91 -8.95 14.64
CA LYS A 104 -12.64 -10.08 14.07
C LYS A 104 -13.08 -9.84 12.61
N ARG A 105 -12.44 -8.92 11.89
CA ARG A 105 -12.61 -8.77 10.44
C ARG A 105 -11.80 -9.85 9.73
N THR A 106 -12.36 -10.42 8.68
CA THR A 106 -11.67 -11.36 7.81
C THR A 106 -10.70 -10.61 6.91
N LEU A 107 -9.44 -11.02 6.88
CA LEU A 107 -8.37 -10.40 6.12
C LEU A 107 -8.26 -11.05 4.73
N VAL A 108 -8.35 -10.25 3.67
CA VAL A 108 -8.40 -10.77 2.29
C VAL A 108 -7.68 -9.87 1.29
N HIS A 109 -7.00 -10.48 0.33
CA HIS A 109 -6.76 -9.86 -0.96
C HIS A 109 -8.05 -9.99 -1.79
N SER A 110 -8.40 -8.95 -2.55
CA SER A 110 -9.69 -8.91 -3.25
C SER A 110 -9.55 -8.52 -4.71
N TYR A 111 -10.41 -9.12 -5.52
CA TYR A 111 -10.32 -9.12 -6.97
C TYR A 111 -11.66 -8.89 -7.64
N LEU A 112 -11.61 -8.21 -8.79
CA LEU A 112 -12.71 -8.13 -9.74
C LEU A 112 -12.79 -9.42 -10.58
N SER A 113 -13.86 -9.58 -11.37
CA SER A 113 -14.05 -10.78 -12.20
C SER A 113 -13.01 -10.95 -13.32
N ASP A 114 -12.39 -9.86 -13.76
CA ASP A 114 -11.30 -9.84 -14.75
C ASP A 114 -9.91 -10.13 -14.14
N GLY A 115 -9.86 -10.41 -12.84
CA GLY A 115 -8.62 -10.70 -12.11
C GLY A 115 -7.85 -9.47 -11.62
N ASN A 116 -8.33 -8.24 -11.86
CA ASN A 116 -7.68 -7.05 -11.33
C ASN A 116 -7.78 -7.01 -9.79
N SER A 117 -6.65 -6.76 -9.12
CA SER A 117 -6.63 -6.52 -7.67
C SER A 117 -7.24 -5.18 -7.33
N ILE A 118 -8.26 -5.18 -6.47
CA ILE A 118 -8.89 -3.96 -5.94
C ILE A 118 -7.85 -3.13 -5.16
N THR A 119 -7.02 -3.79 -4.35
CA THR A 119 -5.93 -3.12 -3.62
C THR A 119 -4.98 -2.40 -4.59
N ALA A 120 -4.58 -3.05 -5.67
CA ALA A 120 -3.68 -2.44 -6.65
C ALA A 120 -4.35 -1.27 -7.39
N LEU A 121 -5.64 -1.37 -7.70
CA LEU A 121 -6.40 -0.29 -8.31
C LEU A 121 -6.44 0.95 -7.40
N LEU A 122 -6.75 0.80 -6.10
CA LEU A 122 -6.72 1.93 -5.14
C LEU A 122 -5.32 2.54 -5.00
N LEU A 123 -4.28 1.71 -4.91
CA LEU A 123 -2.89 2.19 -4.85
C LEU A 123 -2.52 2.97 -6.12
N SER A 124 -2.95 2.51 -7.31
CA SER A 124 -2.64 3.15 -8.60
C SER A 124 -3.25 4.56 -8.74
N GLN A 125 -4.39 4.79 -8.09
CA GLN A 125 -5.08 6.08 -8.04
C GLN A 125 -4.56 6.99 -6.91
N GLY A 126 -3.64 6.49 -6.07
CA GLY A 126 -3.20 7.19 -4.87
C GLY A 126 -4.32 7.38 -3.84
N LEU A 127 -5.28 6.45 -3.79
CA LEU A 127 -6.39 6.49 -2.82
C LEU A 127 -6.12 5.63 -1.58
N ALA A 128 -4.97 4.95 -1.56
CA ALA A 128 -4.48 4.18 -0.43
C ALA A 128 -2.95 4.25 -0.37
N SER A 129 -2.39 3.95 0.79
CA SER A 129 -0.96 3.67 0.97
C SER A 129 -0.74 2.18 1.23
N LEU A 130 0.38 1.63 0.79
CA LEU A 130 0.72 0.23 0.96
C LEU A 130 1.12 -0.04 2.42
N LEU A 131 0.32 -0.84 3.10
CA LEU A 131 0.57 -1.31 4.45
C LEU A 131 0.62 -2.83 4.47
N ILE A 132 1.80 -3.38 4.77
CA ILE A 132 2.00 -4.82 4.92
C ILE A 132 2.08 -5.18 6.41
N VAL A 133 1.20 -6.08 6.84
CA VAL A 133 1.12 -6.56 8.23
C VAL A 133 1.43 -8.06 8.23
N PRO A 134 2.67 -8.46 8.56
CA PRO A 134 3.03 -9.87 8.52
C PRO A 134 2.33 -10.70 9.60
N PRO A 135 1.94 -11.95 9.31
CA PRO A 135 2.52 -12.79 8.25
C PRO A 135 1.91 -12.60 6.86
N ASN A 136 0.85 -11.81 6.73
CA ASN A 136 0.19 -11.56 5.44
C ASN A 136 1.04 -10.62 4.56
N THR A 137 1.83 -11.23 3.68
CA THR A 137 2.83 -10.53 2.86
C THR A 137 2.69 -10.86 1.38
N TRP A 138 1.74 -11.71 0.99
CA TRP A 138 1.66 -12.17 -0.38
C TRP A 138 1.44 -11.01 -1.37
N ASN A 139 2.13 -11.11 -2.52
CA ASN A 139 2.09 -10.16 -3.64
C ASN A 139 2.50 -8.70 -3.30
N PHE A 140 3.13 -8.47 -2.15
CA PHE A 140 3.52 -7.12 -1.72
C PHE A 140 4.39 -6.40 -2.75
N GLU A 141 5.21 -7.13 -3.50
CA GLU A 141 6.11 -6.55 -4.50
C GLU A 141 5.36 -5.93 -5.67
N CYS A 142 4.28 -6.56 -6.13
CA CYS A 142 3.44 -5.98 -7.16
C CYS A 142 2.79 -4.70 -6.66
N TYR A 143 2.19 -4.74 -5.46
CA TYR A 143 1.60 -3.57 -4.84
C TYR A 143 2.62 -2.44 -4.62
N GLN A 144 3.85 -2.77 -4.23
CA GLN A 144 4.93 -1.81 -4.08
C GLN A 144 5.26 -1.13 -5.42
N ARG A 145 5.38 -1.89 -6.51
CA ARG A 145 5.61 -1.30 -7.85
C ARG A 145 4.47 -0.37 -8.27
N VAL A 146 3.22 -0.76 -8.03
CA VAL A 146 2.03 0.05 -8.35
C VAL A 146 2.01 1.35 -7.56
N GLU A 147 2.19 1.27 -6.25
CA GLU A 147 2.24 2.45 -5.37
C GLU A 147 3.39 3.39 -5.76
N GLN A 148 4.58 2.85 -6.07
CA GLN A 148 5.73 3.67 -6.47
C GLN A 148 5.45 4.47 -7.75
N ARG A 149 4.69 3.93 -8.71
CA ARG A 149 4.25 4.69 -9.89
C ARG A 149 3.32 5.84 -9.49
N ALA A 150 2.34 5.59 -8.62
CA ALA A 150 1.42 6.62 -8.13
C ALA A 150 2.15 7.72 -7.34
N ARG A 151 3.15 7.35 -6.52
CA ARG A 151 4.03 8.26 -5.79
C ARG A 151 4.81 9.18 -6.72
N LYS A 152 5.48 8.62 -7.73
CA LYS A 152 6.23 9.39 -8.73
C LYS A 152 5.35 10.39 -9.48
N GLN A 153 4.10 10.01 -9.74
CA GLN A 153 3.10 10.85 -10.40
C GLN A 153 2.37 11.81 -9.45
N ARG A 154 2.71 11.81 -8.14
CA ARG A 154 2.04 12.58 -7.08
C ARG A 154 0.50 12.43 -7.12
N LYS A 155 0.01 11.21 -7.36
CA LYS A 155 -1.44 10.95 -7.42
C LYS A 155 -2.07 10.92 -6.03
N GLY A 156 -3.27 11.47 -5.91
CA GLY A 156 -4.11 11.35 -4.72
C GLY A 156 -3.38 11.78 -3.44
N ILE A 157 -3.30 10.88 -2.46
CA ILE A 157 -2.66 11.14 -1.16
C ILE A 157 -1.21 11.60 -1.32
N TRP A 158 -0.51 11.18 -2.39
CA TRP A 158 0.90 11.52 -2.64
C TRP A 158 1.10 12.98 -3.08
N ALA A 159 0.04 13.75 -3.32
CA ALA A 159 0.11 15.21 -3.47
C ALA A 159 -0.09 15.96 -2.13
N LEU A 160 -0.56 15.28 -1.09
CA LEU A 160 -0.92 15.92 0.17
C LEU A 160 0.33 16.19 1.04
N PRO A 161 0.36 17.29 1.82
CA PRO A 161 1.46 17.59 2.73
C PRO A 161 1.77 16.48 3.75
N ALA A 162 0.75 15.77 4.24
CA ALA A 162 0.91 14.68 5.21
C ALA A 162 1.69 13.48 4.67
N PHE A 163 1.71 13.30 3.35
CA PHE A 163 2.42 12.22 2.65
C PHE A 163 3.69 12.71 1.95
N GLN A 164 4.10 13.96 2.17
CA GLN A 164 5.42 14.40 1.75
C GLN A 164 6.47 14.01 2.80
N PRO A 165 7.67 13.58 2.39
CA PRO A 165 8.74 13.30 3.33
C PRO A 165 9.14 14.52 4.15
N ARG A 166 9.22 14.37 5.47
CA ARG A 166 9.71 15.38 6.41
C ARG A 166 11.11 15.05 6.88
N SER A 167 11.95 16.07 7.05
CA SER A 167 13.25 15.89 7.68
C SER A 167 13.08 15.60 9.17
N VAL A 168 13.90 14.70 9.71
CA VAL A 168 13.96 14.44 11.16
C VAL A 168 14.21 15.71 11.97
N HIS A 169 14.90 16.70 11.41
CA HIS A 169 15.24 17.97 12.08
C HIS A 169 14.10 18.99 12.12
N THR A 170 12.99 18.73 11.41
CA THR A 170 11.85 19.64 11.32
C THR A 170 10.59 19.07 11.97
N LEU A 171 10.71 17.96 12.71
CA LEU A 171 9.56 17.32 13.35
C LEU A 171 9.11 18.15 14.56
N THR A 172 7.82 18.42 14.64
CA THR A 172 7.19 19.13 15.77
C THR A 172 6.18 18.21 16.49
N PRO A 173 5.76 18.50 17.74
CA PRO A 173 4.76 17.69 18.46
C PRO A 173 3.47 17.40 17.69
N GLU A 174 3.10 18.27 16.74
CA GLU A 174 1.93 18.16 15.87
C GLU A 174 2.13 17.13 14.74
N ASP A 175 3.35 16.59 14.55
CA ASP A 175 3.66 15.58 13.55
C ASP A 175 3.28 14.14 13.95
N GLY A 176 2.64 13.95 15.11
CA GLY A 176 2.07 12.65 15.47
C GLY A 176 1.12 12.08 14.40
N GLY A 177 1.15 10.75 14.25
CA GLY A 177 0.30 10.03 13.29
C GLY A 177 1.05 9.51 12.07
N LEU A 178 0.31 9.17 11.00
CA LEU A 178 0.92 8.67 9.77
C LEU A 178 1.82 9.75 9.16
N ARG A 179 3.11 9.44 9.03
CA ARG A 179 4.12 10.33 8.44
C ARG A 179 5.13 9.55 7.62
N ILE A 180 5.82 10.29 6.75
CA ILE A 180 7.04 9.85 6.08
C ILE A 180 8.18 10.72 6.63
N VAL A 181 9.18 10.10 7.23
CA VAL A 181 10.31 10.77 7.85
C VAL A 181 11.59 10.34 7.17
N GLN A 182 12.44 11.32 6.84
CA GLN A 182 13.74 11.12 6.24
C GLN A 182 14.86 11.60 7.15
N GLY A 183 15.99 10.89 7.10
CA GLY A 183 17.19 11.32 7.80
C GLY A 183 18.34 10.34 7.62
N ARG A 184 19.50 10.69 8.20
CA ARG A 184 20.67 9.83 8.20
C ARG A 184 20.68 8.96 9.46
N VAL A 185 20.96 7.67 9.30
CA VAL A 185 21.11 6.73 10.42
C VAL A 185 22.41 7.05 11.15
N ARG A 186 22.30 7.50 12.40
CA ARG A 186 23.44 7.78 13.29
C ARG A 186 24.00 6.51 13.90
N SER A 187 23.13 5.59 14.32
CA SER A 187 23.53 4.30 14.89
C SER A 187 22.48 3.23 14.67
N VAL A 188 22.94 1.98 14.68
CA VAL A 188 22.09 0.80 14.70
C VAL A 188 22.37 0.04 15.99
N VAL A 189 21.32 -0.22 16.77
CA VAL A 189 21.43 -0.91 18.06
C VAL A 189 20.53 -2.13 18.06
N LYS A 190 21.14 -3.31 18.22
CA LYS A 190 20.40 -4.57 18.41
C LYS A 190 20.25 -4.85 19.89
N SER A 191 19.03 -5.14 20.30
CA SER A 191 18.64 -5.56 21.65
C SER A 191 18.03 -6.96 21.60
N ARG A 192 17.73 -7.56 22.76
CA ARG A 192 17.09 -8.89 22.85
C ARG A 192 15.78 -8.99 22.06
N LYS A 193 15.01 -7.90 21.94
CA LYS A 193 13.66 -7.91 21.33
C LYS A 193 13.53 -7.04 20.08
N ASN A 194 14.48 -6.16 19.79
CA ASN A 194 14.35 -5.16 18.72
C ASN A 194 15.71 -4.84 18.09
N ILE A 195 15.68 -4.44 16.83
CA ILE A 195 16.72 -3.65 16.17
C ILE A 195 16.21 -2.21 16.12
N TRP A 196 17.06 -1.26 16.53
CA TRP A 196 16.78 0.16 16.50
C TRP A 196 17.67 0.84 15.47
N LEU A 197 17.08 1.56 14.53
CA LEU A 197 17.79 2.51 13.67
C LEU A 197 17.57 3.90 14.27
N ASN A 198 18.61 4.48 14.87
CA ASN A 198 18.54 5.83 15.39
C ASN A 198 18.89 6.80 14.26
N ILE A 199 17.92 7.62 13.87
CA ILE A 199 18.00 8.55 12.75
C ILE A 199 18.00 9.97 13.33
N GLY A 200 18.97 10.79 12.94
CA GLY A 200 19.20 12.07 13.60
C GLY A 200 19.41 11.90 15.11
N ASP A 201 18.95 12.87 15.89
CA ASP A 201 19.13 12.88 17.34
C ASP A 201 17.96 12.26 18.11
N ASP A 202 16.73 12.46 17.62
CA ASP A 202 15.51 12.17 18.39
C ASP A 202 14.51 11.23 17.70
N PHE A 203 14.84 10.62 16.55
CA PHE A 203 13.95 9.68 15.88
C PHE A 203 14.50 8.24 15.88
N GLY A 204 13.76 7.34 16.52
CA GLY A 204 14.07 5.91 16.56
C GLY A 204 13.12 5.08 15.70
N VAL A 205 13.67 4.28 14.79
CA VAL A 205 12.91 3.27 14.05
C VAL A 205 13.09 1.92 14.73
N ARG A 206 12.01 1.37 15.25
CA ARG A 206 11.99 0.09 15.94
C ARG A 206 11.56 -1.02 14.98
N ILE A 207 12.43 -1.98 14.76
CA ILE A 207 12.14 -3.24 14.07
C ILE A 207 12.09 -4.35 15.13
N PRO A 208 10.92 -4.94 15.43
CA PRO A 208 10.85 -6.09 16.34
C PRO A 208 11.70 -7.26 15.81
N LEU A 209 12.47 -7.91 16.67
CA LEU A 209 13.42 -8.96 16.27
C LEU A 209 12.68 -10.17 15.66
N ASN A 210 11.49 -10.50 16.15
CA ASN A 210 10.62 -11.54 15.58
C ASN A 210 10.06 -11.20 14.18
N LYS A 211 10.30 -9.99 13.67
CA LYS A 211 9.98 -9.57 12.31
C LYS A 211 11.21 -9.45 11.42
N GLN A 212 12.42 -9.69 11.94
CA GLN A 212 13.68 -9.57 11.16
C GLN A 212 13.67 -10.45 9.90
N GLN A 213 13.02 -11.61 9.95
CA GLN A 213 12.88 -12.54 8.82
C GLN A 213 12.24 -11.91 7.55
N TYR A 214 11.50 -10.81 7.67
CA TYR A 214 10.93 -10.10 6.51
C TYR A 214 11.92 -9.13 5.86
N PHE A 215 13.06 -8.83 6.48
CA PHE A 215 14.05 -7.85 6.03
C PHE A 215 15.27 -8.51 5.36
N THR A 216 15.12 -9.72 4.80
CA THR A 216 16.23 -10.53 4.24
C THR A 216 17.02 -9.84 3.12
N ARG A 217 16.42 -8.87 2.43
CA ARG A 217 17.07 -8.06 1.39
C ARG A 217 18.01 -6.98 1.93
N TYR A 218 17.98 -6.75 3.24
CA TYR A 218 18.74 -5.70 3.89
C TYR A 218 19.64 -6.29 4.97
N ASP A 219 20.93 -5.97 4.90
CA ASP A 219 21.75 -6.00 6.11
C ASP A 219 21.46 -4.75 6.94
N LEU A 220 20.47 -4.88 7.83
CA LEU A 220 20.03 -3.79 8.72
C LEU A 220 21.16 -3.23 9.58
N LEU A 221 22.19 -4.03 9.91
CA LEU A 221 23.31 -3.57 10.74
C LEU A 221 24.26 -2.65 9.97
N SER A 222 24.35 -2.81 8.65
CA SER A 222 25.12 -1.93 7.76
C SER A 222 24.47 -0.56 7.50
N PHE A 223 23.28 -0.30 8.05
CA PHE A 223 22.54 0.94 7.74
C PHE A 223 23.17 2.20 8.35
N LYS A 224 24.14 2.09 9.26
CA LYS A 224 24.85 3.25 9.81
C LYS A 224 25.40 4.13 8.70
N GLY A 225 25.12 5.44 8.77
CA GLY A 225 25.55 6.43 7.79
C GLY A 225 24.69 6.54 6.53
N LYS A 226 23.81 5.56 6.25
CA LYS A 226 22.86 5.62 5.13
C LYS A 226 21.76 6.65 5.39
N ARG A 227 21.24 7.25 4.32
CA ARG A 227 20.01 8.06 4.37
C ARG A 227 18.82 7.15 4.14
N LEU A 228 17.81 7.25 4.99
CA LEU A 228 16.59 6.47 4.88
C LEU A 228 15.39 7.39 4.77
N GLU A 229 14.39 6.93 4.03
CA GLU A 229 12.99 7.31 4.16
C GLU A 229 12.25 6.20 4.90
N VAL A 230 11.46 6.58 5.90
CA VAL A 230 10.71 5.67 6.75
C VAL A 230 9.28 6.14 6.82
N ARG A 231 8.32 5.24 6.55
CA ARG A 231 6.90 5.54 6.67
C ARG A 231 6.26 4.72 7.77
N GLY A 232 5.30 5.33 8.46
CA GLY A 232 4.53 4.65 9.48
C GLY A 232 3.88 5.62 10.45
N TRP A 233 3.35 5.06 11.53
CA TRP A 233 2.73 5.84 12.60
C TRP A 233 3.81 6.40 13.53
N LEU A 234 4.05 7.70 13.42
CA LEU A 234 4.97 8.47 14.25
C LEU A 234 4.33 8.74 15.61
N VAL A 235 5.01 8.35 16.68
CA VAL A 235 4.57 8.58 18.06
C VAL A 235 5.70 9.16 18.89
N GLN A 236 5.36 10.03 19.82
CA GLN A 236 6.32 10.50 20.81
C GLN A 236 6.29 9.60 22.05
N ARG A 237 7.45 9.14 22.51
CA ARG A 237 7.61 8.35 23.73
C ARG A 237 8.82 8.84 24.51
N LYS A 238 8.60 9.24 25.77
CA LYS A 238 9.66 9.77 26.65
C LYS A 238 10.50 10.88 25.97
N GLY A 239 9.81 11.83 25.31
CA GLY A 239 10.44 12.95 24.60
C GLY A 239 11.04 12.62 23.22
N ARG A 240 11.11 11.35 22.81
CA ARG A 240 11.70 10.93 21.54
C ARG A 240 10.65 10.49 20.53
N TRP A 241 10.86 10.80 19.26
CA TRP A 241 10.06 10.31 18.16
C TRP A 241 10.36 8.83 17.88
N GLN A 242 9.31 8.07 17.58
CA GLN A 242 9.44 6.65 17.27
C GLN A 242 8.46 6.23 16.17
N MET A 243 8.94 5.35 15.28
CA MET A 243 8.10 4.51 14.44
C MET A 243 8.39 3.03 14.74
N THR A 244 7.36 2.19 14.71
CA THR A 244 7.54 0.74 14.66
C THR A 244 7.26 0.26 13.25
N ILE A 245 8.18 -0.52 12.69
CA ILE A 245 8.02 -1.13 11.37
C ILE A 245 8.18 -2.64 11.46
N SER A 246 7.37 -3.36 10.67
CA SER A 246 7.31 -4.84 10.68
C SER A 246 7.66 -5.46 9.33
N HIS A 247 7.79 -4.65 8.27
CA HIS A 247 8.04 -5.11 6.90
C HIS A 247 8.91 -4.09 6.13
N PRO A 248 9.81 -4.52 5.23
CA PRO A 248 10.73 -3.64 4.49
C PRO A 248 10.07 -2.60 3.60
N VAL A 249 8.81 -2.77 3.19
CA VAL A 249 8.09 -1.77 2.36
C VAL A 249 7.94 -0.42 3.06
N ALA A 250 8.08 -0.38 4.39
CA ALA A 250 8.05 0.84 5.18
C ALA A 250 9.39 1.62 5.15
N LEU A 251 10.43 1.07 4.51
CA LEU A 251 11.77 1.63 4.43
C LEU A 251 12.20 1.79 2.96
N THR A 252 12.79 2.94 2.65
CA THR A 252 13.52 3.16 1.40
C THR A 252 14.92 3.67 1.73
N VAL A 253 15.96 3.05 1.18
CA VAL A 253 17.32 3.59 1.23
C VAL A 253 17.45 4.66 0.16
N LEU A 254 17.87 5.86 0.56
CA LEU A 254 18.07 6.98 -0.36
C LEU A 254 19.53 7.01 -0.81
N HIS A 255 19.73 7.13 -2.12
CA HIS A 255 21.04 7.27 -2.76
C HIS A 255 21.42 8.74 -2.88
#